data_AF-A0A2J5A1J5-F1
#
_entry.id   AF-A0A2J5A1J5-F1
#
_cell.length_a   1.000
_cell.length_b   1.000
_cell.length_c   1.000
_cell.angle_alpha   90.00
_cell.angle_beta   90.00
_cell.angle_gamma   90.00
#
_symmetry.space_group_name_H-M   'P 1'
#
loop_
_entity.id
_entity.type
_entity.pdbx_description
1 polymer ?
#
loop_
_entity_poly.entity_id
_entity_poly.type
_entity_poly.pdbx_seq_one_letter_code
_entity_poly.pdbx_strand_id
1 'polypeptide(L)'
;MIPTIEPFLYGRNISDISEKHFAPWFCPNDEYPVLVLASTITVPDSPSQDWFLGEEQCGGYSCNQFQAAVLPLKILPEKIVVLEQVAGEVFCPKSLDYFNFDSDEVRQCIRRDYQSFVMSAGLTCSDDNALLLTQPLYPLDASESNLRALTSDQINLDRLNVSNGLVLFVVGVNCD
;
A
#
# COMPACT_ATOMS: atom_id res chain seq x y z
N MET A 1 -12.67 -9.30 -13.29
CA MET A 1 -13.03 -7.89 -13.59
C MET A 1 -12.96 -7.17 -12.26
N ILE A 2 -12.09 -6.18 -12.13
CA ILE A 2 -11.98 -5.40 -10.89
C ILE A 2 -13.26 -4.55 -10.75
N PRO A 3 -13.99 -4.62 -9.63
CA PRO A 3 -15.21 -3.84 -9.46
C PRO A 3 -14.87 -2.35 -9.36
N THR A 4 -15.64 -1.51 -10.03
CA THR A 4 -15.52 -0.05 -9.92
C THR A 4 -16.20 0.46 -8.67
N ILE A 5 -15.73 1.58 -8.13
CA ILE A 5 -16.34 2.20 -6.95
C ILE A 5 -17.72 2.79 -7.32
N GLU A 6 -18.74 2.46 -6.52
CA GLU A 6 -20.09 2.97 -6.74
C GLU A 6 -20.17 4.49 -6.43
N PRO A 7 -20.83 5.32 -7.26
CA PRO A 7 -20.81 6.78 -7.11
C PRO A 7 -21.27 7.35 -5.76
N PHE A 8 -22.15 6.64 -5.04
CA PHE A 8 -22.62 7.09 -3.72
C PHE A 8 -21.58 6.91 -2.61
N LEU A 9 -20.46 6.24 -2.91
CA LEU A 9 -19.33 6.03 -2.00
C LEU A 9 -18.23 7.09 -2.18
N TYR A 10 -18.27 7.92 -3.23
CA TYR A 10 -17.27 8.97 -3.46
C TYR A 10 -17.22 9.96 -2.29
N GLY A 11 -16.02 10.35 -1.88
CA GLY A 11 -15.78 11.26 -0.76
C GLY A 11 -16.11 10.71 0.63
N ARG A 12 -16.59 9.46 0.75
CA ARG A 12 -16.88 8.85 2.06
C ARG A 12 -15.60 8.45 2.78
N ASN A 13 -15.62 8.50 4.11
CA ASN A 13 -14.55 7.88 4.89
C ASN A 13 -14.58 6.36 4.69
N ILE A 14 -13.39 5.78 4.50
CA ILE A 14 -13.21 4.34 4.34
C ILE A 14 -13.79 3.58 5.54
N SER A 15 -13.59 4.08 6.77
CA SER A 15 -14.11 3.49 8.01
C SER A 15 -15.64 3.41 8.11
N ASP A 16 -16.36 4.20 7.31
CA ASP A 16 -17.82 4.28 7.32
C ASP A 16 -18.46 3.38 6.25
N ILE A 17 -17.65 2.70 5.44
CA ILE A 17 -18.11 1.83 4.35
C ILE A 17 -18.18 0.39 4.85
N SER A 18 -19.27 -0.31 4.51
CA SER A 18 -19.44 -1.72 4.85
C SER A 18 -18.47 -2.61 4.08
N GLU A 19 -17.88 -3.59 4.76
CA GLU A 19 -16.97 -4.63 4.22
C GLU A 19 -17.46 -5.26 2.90
N LYS A 20 -18.77 -5.39 2.70
CA LYS A 20 -19.38 -5.97 1.48
C LYS A 20 -19.05 -5.21 0.19
N HIS A 21 -18.59 -3.96 0.31
CA HIS A 21 -18.19 -3.13 -0.83
C HIS A 21 -16.71 -3.27 -1.18
N PHE A 22 -15.92 -3.94 -0.34
CA PHE A 22 -14.50 -4.15 -0.57
C PHE A 22 -14.27 -5.48 -1.30
N ALA A 23 -13.48 -5.43 -2.36
CA ALA A 23 -12.95 -6.61 -3.01
C ALA A 23 -11.81 -7.19 -2.16
N PRO A 24 -11.67 -8.52 -2.12
CA PRO A 24 -10.50 -9.12 -1.48
C PRO A 24 -9.24 -8.76 -2.27
N TRP A 25 -8.20 -8.44 -1.51
CA TRP A 25 -6.84 -8.16 -1.95
C TRP A 25 -6.70 -6.85 -2.75
N PHE A 26 -5.52 -6.25 -2.66
CA PHE A 26 -5.10 -5.13 -3.48
C PHE A 26 -4.58 -5.62 -4.84
N CYS A 27 -4.29 -6.93 -4.98
CA CYS A 27 -3.96 -7.59 -6.24
C CYS A 27 -4.97 -8.69 -6.59
N PRO A 28 -5.94 -8.44 -7.47
CA PRO A 28 -6.93 -9.45 -7.86
C PRO A 28 -6.40 -10.52 -8.82
N ASN A 29 -5.14 -10.42 -9.28
CA ASN A 29 -4.54 -11.34 -10.25
C ASN A 29 -3.36 -12.16 -9.67
N ASP A 30 -3.03 -12.01 -8.38
CA ASP A 30 -1.90 -12.67 -7.72
C ASP A 30 -0.51 -12.47 -8.37
N GLU A 31 -0.31 -11.33 -9.03
CA GLU A 31 0.96 -10.97 -9.69
C GLU A 31 1.87 -10.15 -8.76
N TYR A 32 2.52 -10.79 -7.78
CA TYR A 32 3.37 -10.10 -6.81
C TYR A 32 4.84 -9.92 -7.28
N PRO A 33 5.52 -8.84 -6.85
CA PRO A 33 4.98 -7.72 -6.08
C PRO A 33 4.13 -6.80 -6.96
N VAL A 34 3.04 -6.25 -6.41
CA VAL A 34 2.31 -5.16 -7.05
C VAL A 34 2.63 -3.82 -6.39
N LEU A 35 2.43 -2.75 -7.16
CA LEU A 35 2.46 -1.39 -6.66
C LEU A 35 1.08 -0.77 -6.80
N VAL A 36 0.58 -0.21 -5.71
CA VAL A 36 -0.72 0.48 -5.72
C VAL A 36 -0.59 1.86 -5.08
N LEU A 37 -1.38 2.81 -5.57
CA LEU A 37 -1.69 4.02 -4.84
C LEU A 37 -2.99 3.80 -4.07
N ALA A 38 -2.92 3.96 -2.75
CA ALA A 38 -4.06 3.78 -1.86
C ALA A 38 -4.47 5.11 -1.24
N SER A 39 -5.78 5.37 -1.19
CA SER A 39 -6.39 6.37 -0.34
C SER A 39 -6.99 5.68 0.88
N THR A 40 -6.39 5.90 2.04
CA THR A 40 -6.64 5.13 3.27
C THR A 40 -7.66 5.78 4.18
N ILE A 41 -7.98 7.06 3.97
CA ILE A 41 -8.91 7.82 4.82
C ILE A 41 -10.25 8.01 4.12
N THR A 42 -10.25 8.55 2.89
CA THR A 42 -11.47 8.83 2.13
C THR A 42 -11.41 8.23 0.74
N VAL A 43 -12.56 7.85 0.20
CA VAL A 43 -12.70 7.53 -1.23
C VAL A 43 -12.42 8.80 -2.05
N PRO A 44 -11.61 8.74 -3.13
CA PRO A 44 -11.43 9.89 -4.00
C PRO A 44 -12.75 10.44 -4.53
N ASP A 45 -12.82 11.75 -4.73
CA ASP A 45 -13.97 12.37 -5.35
C ASP A 45 -13.92 12.14 -6.87
N SER A 46 -14.87 11.34 -7.39
CA SER A 46 -14.95 11.00 -8.81
C SER A 46 -13.67 10.32 -9.35
N PRO A 47 -13.30 9.15 -8.82
CA PRO A 47 -12.14 8.40 -9.29
C PRO A 47 -12.30 7.95 -10.74
N SER A 48 -11.17 7.69 -11.42
CA SER A 48 -11.22 6.97 -12.70
C SER A 48 -11.77 5.56 -12.49
N GLN A 49 -12.17 4.90 -13.59
CA GLN A 49 -12.71 3.53 -13.56
C GLN A 49 -11.70 2.47 -13.10
N ASP A 50 -10.44 2.83 -12.92
CA ASP A 50 -9.39 1.89 -12.49
C ASP A 50 -9.29 1.80 -10.96
N TRP A 51 -9.93 2.72 -10.23
CA TRP A 51 -10.00 2.64 -8.78
C TRP A 51 -11.06 1.63 -8.34
N PHE A 52 -10.76 0.94 -7.25
CA PHE A 52 -11.68 0.04 -6.58
C PHE A 52 -11.53 0.13 -5.07
N LEU A 53 -12.49 -0.39 -4.32
CA LEU A 53 -12.36 -0.58 -2.88
C LEU A 53 -11.76 -1.96 -2.64
N GLY A 54 -10.59 -2.00 -2.02
CA GLY A 54 -9.85 -3.23 -1.73
C GLY A 54 -9.67 -3.44 -0.23
N GLU A 55 -9.51 -4.70 0.17
CA GLU A 55 -9.17 -5.09 1.53
C GLU A 55 -8.03 -6.10 1.54
N GLU A 56 -6.99 -5.84 2.34
CA GLU A 56 -5.85 -6.72 2.54
C GLU A 56 -5.85 -7.32 3.94
N GLN A 57 -5.57 -8.61 4.06
CA GLN A 57 -5.31 -9.20 5.38
C GLN A 57 -3.88 -8.89 5.78
N CYS A 58 -3.74 -8.23 6.93
CA CYS A 58 -2.49 -7.75 7.44
C CYS A 58 -2.06 -8.52 8.71
N GLY A 59 -0.79 -8.92 8.74
CA GLY A 59 -0.14 -9.51 9.92
C GLY A 59 -0.53 -10.95 10.20
N GLY A 60 -0.58 -11.78 9.16
CA GLY A 60 -0.76 -13.24 9.25
C GLY A 60 -1.93 -13.65 10.14
N TYR A 61 -1.64 -14.43 11.19
CA TYR A 61 -2.62 -14.98 12.15
C TYR A 61 -3.45 -13.96 12.93
N SER A 62 -3.16 -12.65 12.83
CA SER A 62 -3.91 -11.62 13.57
C SER A 62 -5.26 -11.25 12.95
N CYS A 63 -5.58 -11.74 11.75
CA CYS A 63 -6.83 -11.44 11.02
C CYS A 63 -7.14 -9.93 10.91
N ASN A 64 -6.14 -9.06 10.99
CA ASN A 64 -6.36 -7.63 10.81
C ASN A 64 -6.64 -7.37 9.33
N GLN A 65 -7.58 -6.49 9.05
CA GLN A 65 -7.92 -6.08 7.68
C GLN A 65 -7.48 -4.63 7.46
N PHE A 66 -6.94 -4.35 6.29
CA PHE A 66 -6.60 -3.01 5.85
C PHE A 66 -7.41 -2.66 4.61
N GLN A 67 -8.34 -1.74 4.79
CA GLN A 67 -9.27 -1.29 3.75
C GLN A 67 -8.80 0.02 3.14
N ALA A 68 -8.91 0.16 1.82
CA ALA A 68 -8.60 1.40 1.13
C ALA A 68 -9.34 1.51 -0.22
N ALA A 69 -9.41 2.72 -0.76
CA ALA A 69 -9.60 2.90 -2.20
C ALA A 69 -8.24 2.74 -2.88
N VAL A 70 -8.14 1.87 -3.87
CA VAL A 70 -6.88 1.40 -4.44
C VAL A 70 -6.86 1.65 -5.95
N LEU A 71 -5.72 2.13 -6.43
CA LEU A 71 -5.39 2.29 -7.84
C LEU A 71 -4.13 1.47 -8.15
N PRO A 72 -4.23 0.38 -8.93
CA PRO A 72 -3.07 -0.37 -9.39
C PRO A 72 -2.19 0.46 -10.32
N LEU A 73 -0.88 0.37 -10.15
CA LEU A 73 0.11 1.07 -10.96
C LEU A 73 1.02 0.09 -11.69
N LYS A 74 1.45 0.44 -12.90
CA LYS A 74 2.45 -0.37 -13.61
C LYS A 74 3.84 -0.02 -13.11
N ILE A 75 4.58 -1.03 -12.67
CA ILE A 75 5.96 -0.87 -12.19
C ILE A 75 6.89 -0.73 -13.40
N LEU A 76 7.86 0.18 -13.31
CA LEU A 76 8.97 0.26 -14.26
C LEU A 76 9.81 -1.02 -14.17
N PRO A 77 10.12 -1.70 -15.30
CA PRO A 77 10.84 -2.98 -15.28
C PRO A 77 12.14 -2.96 -14.48
N GLU A 78 12.90 -1.86 -14.54
CA GLU A 78 14.15 -1.67 -13.81
C GLU A 78 13.99 -1.53 -12.29
N LYS A 79 12.76 -1.35 -11.80
CA LYS A 79 12.43 -1.24 -10.36
C LYS A 79 11.87 -2.51 -9.76
N ILE A 80 11.51 -3.50 -10.57
CA ILE A 80 10.93 -4.76 -10.10
C ILE A 80 11.80 -5.41 -9.03
N VAL A 81 13.12 -5.53 -9.27
CA VAL A 81 14.05 -6.17 -8.32
C VAL A 81 14.07 -5.46 -6.95
N VAL A 82 13.98 -4.13 -6.93
CA VAL A 82 13.92 -3.39 -5.66
C VAL A 82 12.61 -3.69 -4.92
N LEU A 83 11.49 -3.74 -5.65
CA LEU A 83 10.18 -4.05 -5.05
C LEU A 83 10.08 -5.50 -4.59
N GLU A 84 10.73 -6.44 -5.28
CA GLU A 84 10.88 -7.83 -4.84
C GLU A 84 11.67 -7.92 -3.53
N GLN A 85 12.72 -7.12 -3.36
CA GLN A 85 13.48 -7.06 -2.10
C GLN A 85 12.68 -6.44 -0.96
N VAL A 86 11.84 -5.44 -1.24
CA VAL A 86 10.88 -4.89 -0.27
C VAL A 86 9.88 -5.96 0.14
N ALA A 87 9.24 -6.61 -0.83
CA ALA A 87 8.21 -7.62 -0.59
C ALA A 87 8.76 -8.90 0.06
N GLY A 88 10.02 -9.23 -0.22
CA GLY A 88 10.77 -10.31 0.43
C GLY A 88 11.45 -9.90 1.74
N GLU A 89 11.13 -8.72 2.27
CA GLU A 89 11.51 -8.27 3.61
C GLU A 89 13.04 -8.24 3.85
N VAL A 90 13.86 -7.98 2.82
CA VAL A 90 15.34 -8.03 2.91
C VAL A 90 15.91 -7.04 3.94
N PHE A 91 15.13 -6.02 4.31
CA PHE A 91 15.44 -5.06 5.37
C PHE A 91 15.34 -5.64 6.79
N CYS A 92 14.71 -6.80 6.96
CA CYS A 92 14.50 -7.45 8.25
C CYS A 92 15.14 -8.85 8.26
N PRO A 93 15.88 -9.23 9.33
CA PRO A 93 16.45 -10.57 9.43
C PRO A 93 15.41 -11.65 9.79
N LYS A 94 14.17 -11.26 10.10
CA LYS A 94 13.07 -12.15 10.47
C LYS A 94 11.83 -11.82 9.65
N SER A 95 10.98 -12.82 9.47
CA SER A 95 9.68 -12.63 8.83
C SER A 95 8.79 -11.67 9.62
N LEU A 96 7.98 -10.87 8.91
CA LEU A 96 6.98 -9.99 9.50
C LEU A 96 5.64 -10.69 9.82
N ASP A 97 5.54 -12.02 9.66
CA ASP A 97 4.30 -12.79 9.96
C ASP A 97 3.72 -12.50 11.36
N TYR A 98 4.59 -12.27 12.35
CA TYR A 98 4.22 -11.96 13.74
C TYR A 98 4.52 -10.52 14.15
N PHE A 99 4.75 -9.62 13.18
CA PHE A 99 5.15 -8.24 13.42
C PHE A 99 4.22 -7.53 14.41
N ASN A 100 2.91 -7.78 14.31
CA ASN A 100 1.91 -7.19 15.21
C ASN A 100 2.00 -7.66 16.66
N PHE A 101 2.64 -8.80 16.93
CA PHE A 101 2.84 -9.37 18.26
C PHE A 101 4.19 -8.99 18.88
N ASP A 102 5.09 -8.37 18.11
CA ASP A 102 6.37 -7.88 18.62
C ASP A 102 6.19 -6.69 19.58
N SER A 103 7.17 -6.50 20.45
CA SER A 103 7.20 -5.33 21.34
C SER A 103 7.28 -4.03 20.54
N ASP A 104 6.84 -2.92 21.14
CA ASP A 104 6.90 -1.60 20.49
C ASP A 104 8.34 -1.23 20.07
N GLU A 105 9.33 -1.56 20.91
CA GLU A 105 10.74 -1.30 20.61
C GLU A 105 11.21 -2.05 19.37
N VAL A 106 10.82 -3.33 19.24
CA VAL A 106 11.16 -4.16 18.08
C VAL A 106 10.46 -3.64 16.83
N ARG A 107 9.17 -3.32 16.92
CA ARG A 107 8.42 -2.75 15.80
C ARG A 107 9.00 -1.42 15.33
N GLN A 108 9.43 -0.56 16.24
CA GLN A 108 10.11 0.69 15.91
C GLN A 108 11.46 0.47 15.24
N CYS A 109 12.23 -0.53 15.67
CA CYS A 109 13.50 -0.88 15.03
C CYS A 109 13.27 -1.28 13.57
N ILE A 110 12.33 -2.20 13.34
CA ILE A 110 12.00 -2.70 11.99
C ILE A 110 11.50 -1.57 11.08
N ARG A 111 10.66 -0.66 11.59
CA ARG A 111 10.21 0.51 10.82
C ARG A 111 11.39 1.40 10.38
N ARG A 112 12.35 1.64 11.26
CA ARG A 112 13.57 2.41 10.91
C ARG A 112 14.46 1.68 9.92
N ASP A 113 14.59 0.36 10.05
CA ASP A 113 15.36 -0.47 9.12
C ASP A 113 14.71 -0.45 7.74
N TYR A 114 13.38 -0.57 7.68
CA TYR A 114 12.57 -0.43 6.47
C TYR A 114 12.77 0.95 5.82
N GLN A 115 12.60 2.05 6.57
CA GLN A 115 12.80 3.41 6.07
C GLN A 115 14.22 3.60 5.52
N SER A 116 15.24 3.12 6.25
CA SER A 116 16.64 3.21 5.83
C SER A 116 16.88 2.44 4.52
N PHE A 117 16.27 1.26 4.39
CA PHE A 117 16.35 0.44 3.18
C PHE A 117 15.74 1.15 1.97
N VAL A 118 14.49 1.64 2.07
CA VAL A 118 13.84 2.31 0.93
C VAL A 118 14.53 3.63 0.57
N MET A 119 15.04 4.35 1.57
CA MET A 119 15.89 5.53 1.33
C MET A 119 17.17 5.20 0.56
N SER A 120 17.84 4.09 0.88
CA SER A 120 19.03 3.64 0.14
C SER A 120 18.72 3.30 -1.32
N ALA A 121 17.47 2.91 -1.61
CA ALA A 121 16.96 2.65 -2.96
C ALA A 121 16.48 3.94 -3.68
N GLY A 122 16.61 5.12 -3.06
CA GLY A 122 16.19 6.40 -3.61
C GLY A 122 14.70 6.68 -3.48
N LEU A 123 14.00 5.99 -2.57
CA LEU A 123 12.58 6.17 -2.27
C LEU A 123 12.40 6.85 -0.91
N THR A 124 11.17 7.25 -0.60
CA THR A 124 10.84 7.94 0.65
C THR A 124 9.68 7.26 1.38
N CYS A 125 9.78 7.20 2.70
CA CYS A 125 8.71 6.74 3.61
C CYS A 125 8.79 7.57 4.90
N SER A 126 7.80 8.43 5.10
CA SER A 126 7.62 9.24 6.30
C SER A 126 7.33 8.38 7.53
N ASP A 127 7.56 8.94 8.72
CA ASP A 127 7.28 8.25 9.98
C ASP A 127 5.81 7.85 10.10
N ASP A 128 4.89 8.70 9.63
CA ASP A 128 3.45 8.42 9.62
C ASP A 128 3.12 7.22 8.72
N ASN A 129 3.69 7.17 7.52
CA ASN A 129 3.48 6.04 6.61
C ASN A 129 4.15 4.76 7.14
N ALA A 130 5.31 4.85 7.77
CA ALA A 130 5.98 3.70 8.37
C ALA A 130 5.15 3.03 9.48
N LEU A 131 4.20 3.74 10.11
CA LEU A 131 3.25 3.13 11.05
C LEU A 131 2.33 2.10 10.39
N LEU A 132 2.07 2.24 9.10
CA LEU A 132 1.22 1.37 8.28
C LEU A 132 1.94 0.10 7.81
N LEU A 133 3.24 -0.04 8.11
CA LEU A 133 4.02 -1.21 7.73
C LEU A 133 3.40 -2.47 8.35
N THR A 134 2.99 -3.40 7.49
CA THR A 134 2.54 -4.74 7.85
C THR A 134 3.03 -5.72 6.79
N GLN A 135 2.90 -7.02 7.03
CA GLN A 135 2.88 -7.99 5.94
C GLN A 135 1.42 -8.15 5.51
N PRO A 136 1.06 -8.03 4.21
CA PRO A 136 1.92 -7.86 3.04
C PRO A 136 2.11 -6.39 2.57
N LEU A 137 1.73 -5.38 3.37
CA LEU A 137 1.71 -3.97 2.96
C LEU A 137 2.95 -3.17 3.38
N TYR A 138 3.78 -2.80 2.39
CA TYR A 138 5.00 -2.01 2.60
C TYR A 138 4.81 -0.56 2.11
N PRO A 139 4.63 0.40 3.02
CA PRO A 139 4.22 1.77 2.70
C PRO A 139 5.37 2.67 2.24
N LEU A 140 5.14 3.45 1.21
CA LEU A 140 5.99 4.51 0.71
C LEU A 140 5.18 5.82 0.66
N ASP A 141 5.87 6.95 0.69
CA ASP A 141 5.20 8.24 0.51
C ASP A 141 4.58 8.34 -0.88
N ALA A 142 3.31 8.74 -0.95
CA ALA A 142 2.68 9.14 -2.20
C ALA A 142 3.21 10.51 -2.64
N SER A 143 4.47 10.54 -3.07
CA SER A 143 5.16 11.73 -3.55
C SER A 143 5.42 11.63 -5.06
N GLU A 144 5.50 12.78 -5.74
CA GLU A 144 5.88 12.82 -7.16
C GLU A 144 7.23 12.13 -7.41
N SER A 145 8.17 12.25 -6.46
CA SER A 145 9.49 11.62 -6.56
C SER A 145 9.37 10.09 -6.57
N ASN A 146 8.62 9.51 -5.64
CA ASN A 146 8.43 8.06 -5.59
C ASN A 146 7.65 7.56 -6.81
N LEU A 147 6.58 8.25 -7.21
CA LEU A 147 5.80 7.89 -8.39
C LEU A 147 6.65 7.90 -9.66
N ARG A 148 7.41 8.96 -9.89
CA ARG A 148 8.30 9.05 -11.05
C ARG A 148 9.37 7.97 -11.01
N ALA A 149 9.95 7.71 -9.83
CA ALA A 149 10.97 6.70 -9.66
C ALA A 149 10.45 5.28 -9.94
N LEU A 150 9.19 4.98 -9.62
CA LEU A 150 8.61 3.63 -9.68
C LEU A 150 7.76 3.36 -10.92
N THR A 151 7.12 4.39 -11.49
CA THR A 151 6.05 4.26 -12.48
C THR A 151 6.19 5.17 -13.70
N SER A 152 7.19 6.08 -13.72
CA SER A 152 7.24 7.21 -14.66
C SER A 152 6.05 8.16 -14.44
N ASP A 153 5.49 8.77 -15.50
CA ASP A 153 4.45 9.81 -15.42
C ASP A 153 3.01 9.25 -15.55
N GLN A 154 2.71 8.10 -14.92
CA GLN A 154 1.37 7.48 -15.01
C GLN A 154 0.27 8.29 -14.31
N ILE A 155 0.60 8.90 -13.16
CA ILE A 155 -0.37 9.60 -12.31
C ILE A 155 0.15 10.99 -11.97
N ASN A 156 -0.75 11.97 -12.03
CA ASN A 156 -0.51 13.30 -11.51
C ASN A 156 -1.30 13.46 -10.21
N LEU A 157 -0.60 13.53 -9.08
CA LEU A 157 -1.19 13.62 -7.74
C LEU A 157 -2.04 14.89 -7.57
N ASP A 158 -1.64 16.02 -8.16
CA ASP A 158 -2.38 17.28 -8.07
C ASP A 158 -3.76 17.22 -8.75
N ARG A 159 -3.96 16.21 -9.62
CA ARG A 159 -5.25 15.97 -10.28
C ARG A 159 -6.12 14.97 -9.53
N LEU A 160 -5.61 14.32 -8.49
CA LEU A 160 -6.41 13.48 -7.62
C LEU A 160 -7.17 14.38 -6.66
N ASN A 161 -8.49 14.32 -6.70
CA ASN A 161 -9.33 15.04 -5.75
C ASN A 161 -9.40 14.22 -4.44
N VAL A 162 -8.26 14.14 -3.74
CA VAL A 162 -8.07 13.43 -2.47
C VAL A 162 -7.34 14.37 -1.51
N SER A 163 -7.98 14.70 -0.39
CA SER A 163 -7.46 15.70 0.54
C SER A 163 -6.35 15.20 1.47
N ASN A 164 -6.32 13.91 1.79
CA ASN A 164 -5.39 13.30 2.73
C ASN A 164 -5.36 11.76 2.58
N GLY A 165 -4.39 11.12 3.23
CA GLY A 165 -4.34 9.66 3.34
C GLY A 165 -3.87 8.92 2.08
N LEU A 166 -3.18 9.61 1.16
CA LEU A 166 -2.55 8.94 0.02
C LEU A 166 -1.24 8.27 0.44
N VAL A 167 -1.12 6.98 0.14
CA VAL A 167 0.04 6.14 0.44
C VAL A 167 0.32 5.26 -0.78
N LEU A 168 1.59 5.10 -1.14
CA LEU A 168 2.00 4.06 -2.09
C LEU A 168 2.24 2.78 -1.30
N PHE A 169 1.68 1.65 -1.74
CA PHE A 169 2.02 0.36 -1.17
C PHE A 169 2.71 -0.50 -2.21
N VAL A 170 3.87 -1.03 -1.84
CA VAL A 170 4.34 -2.29 -2.41
C VAL A 170 3.56 -3.38 -1.68
N VAL A 171 2.89 -4.24 -2.43
CA VAL A 171 2.12 -5.35 -1.87
C VAL A 171 2.87 -6.63 -2.18
N GLY A 172 3.26 -7.36 -1.14
CA GLY A 172 3.89 -8.66 -1.23
C GLY A 172 2.87 -9.81 -1.19
N VAL A 173 3.37 -11.04 -1.19
CA VAL A 173 2.52 -12.22 -0.98
C VAL A 173 2.09 -12.25 0.48
N ASN A 174 0.80 -12.42 0.74
CA ASN A 174 0.33 -12.78 2.06
C ASN A 174 0.67 -14.26 2.29
N CYS A 175 1.55 -14.58 3.25
CA CYS A 175 1.89 -15.96 3.56
C CYS A 175 0.75 -16.62 4.35
N ASP A 176 0.12 -17.65 3.76
CA ASP A 176 -0.78 -18.59 4.45
C ASP A 176 -0.05 -19.44 5.51
#